data_AF-A0A1H7DT67-F1
#
_entry.id   AF-A0A1H7DT67-F1
#
_cell.length_a   1.000
_cell.length_b   1.000
_cell.length_c   1.000
_cell.angle_alpha   90.00
_cell.angle_beta   90.00
_cell.angle_gamma   90.00
#
_symmetry.space_group_name_H-M   'P 1'
#
loop_
_entity.id
_entity.type
_entity.pdbx_description
1 polymer ?
#
loop_
_entity_poly.entity_id
_entity_poly.type
_entity_poly.pdbx_seq_one_letter_code
_entity_poly.pdbx_strand_id
1 'polypeptide(L)' 'MTNEDYEGRKIQVVSFDDATSDEHVIEFIDPAVSSAGSVVAVFNRGSDWRDARVSINPKLDGVSAEFLIWALNVARRMM' A
#
# COMPACT_ATOMS: atom_id res chain seq x y z
N MET A 1 6.82 9.72 -4.09
CA MET A 1 7.42 8.79 -3.11
C MET A 1 7.64 9.53 -1.81
N THR A 2 7.17 8.97 -0.70
CA THR A 2 7.34 9.52 0.66
C THR A 2 7.67 8.39 1.62
N ASN A 3 8.04 8.71 2.86
CA ASN A 3 8.22 7.73 3.92
C ASN A 3 7.20 7.99 5.04
N GLU A 4 6.57 6.94 5.52
CA GLU A 4 5.66 6.97 6.67
C GLU A 4 6.24 6.13 7.80
N ASP A 5 5.91 6.50 9.05
CA ASP A 5 6.35 5.76 10.23
C ASP A 5 5.28 4.75 10.67
N TYR A 6 5.71 3.50 10.86
CA TYR A 6 4.91 2.45 11.48
C TYR A 6 5.74 1.74 12.54
N GLU A 7 5.42 1.96 13.81
CA GLU A 7 6.11 1.33 14.95
C GLU A 7 7.64 1.52 14.92
N GLY A 8 8.10 2.71 14.53
CA GLY A 8 9.53 3.01 14.40
C GLY A 8 10.19 2.45 13.14
N ARG A 9 9.43 1.80 12.26
CA ARG A 9 9.87 1.35 10.93
C ARG A 9 9.54 2.42 9.89
N LYS A 10 10.50 2.72 9.02
CA LYS A 10 10.30 3.64 7.88
C LYS A 10 9.75 2.85 6.70
N ILE A 11 8.45 2.97 6.48
CA ILE A 11 7.78 2.35 5.36
C ILE A 11 7.83 3.31 4.18
N GLN A 12 8.34 2.83 3.06
CA GLN A 12 8.37 3.60 1.83
C GLN A 12 6.98 3.54 1.17
N VAL A 13 6.44 4.70 0.82
CA VAL A 13 5.14 4.83 0.16
C VAL A 13 5.33 5.38 -1.25
N VAL A 14 4.89 4.61 -2.23
CA VAL A 14 4.93 4.97 -3.65
C VAL A 14 3.50 5.13 -4.13
N SER A 15 3.19 6.27 -4.76
CA SER A 15 1.88 6.56 -5.34
C SER A 15 2.09 6.88 -6.82
N PHE A 16 1.30 6.23 -7.67
CA PHE A 16 1.35 6.37 -9.12
C PHE A 16 0.03 5.97 -9.78
N ASP A 17 -0.21 6.49 -10.98
CA ASP A 17 -1.32 6.07 -11.84
C ASP A 17 -0.85 4.98 -12.81
N ASP A 18 -1.50 3.82 -12.79
CA ASP A 18 -1.28 2.76 -13.77
C ASP A 18 -2.12 3.04 -15.03
N ALA A 19 -1.45 3.54 -16.06
CA ALA A 19 -2.06 3.87 -17.35
C ALA A 19 -2.65 2.66 -18.10
N THR A 20 -2.29 1.42 -17.72
CA THR A 20 -2.81 0.22 -18.38
C THR A 20 -4.14 -0.24 -17.81
N SER A 21 -4.39 0.04 -16.53
CA SER A 21 -5.58 -0.41 -15.80
C SER A 21 -6.51 0.73 -15.38
N ASP A 22 -6.09 1.99 -15.60
CA ASP A 22 -6.77 3.21 -15.13
C ASP A 22 -6.97 3.19 -13.61
N GLU A 23 -5.93 2.72 -12.90
CA GLU A 23 -5.92 2.57 -11.44
C GLU A 23 -4.95 3.57 -10.80
N HIS A 24 -5.39 4.28 -9.76
CA HIS A 24 -4.47 4.96 -8.86
C HIS A 24 -3.96 3.95 -7.83
N VAL A 25 -2.66 3.71 -7.78
CA VAL A 25 -2.02 2.69 -6.96
C VAL A 25 -1.15 3.34 -5.88
N ILE A 26 -1.28 2.85 -4.64
CA ILE A 26 -0.42 3.20 -3.51
C ILE A 26 0.23 1.93 -2.97
N GLU A 27 1.55 1.85 -3.08
CA GLU A 27 2.37 0.73 -2.61
C GLU A 27 3.10 1.07 -1.32
N PHE A 28 3.07 0.12 -0.38
CA PHE A 28 3.75 0.20 0.92
C PHE A 28 4.88 -0.83 0.98
N ILE A 29 6.12 -0.35 0.91
CA ILE A 29 7.32 -1.18 0.90
C ILE A 29 7.95 -1.13 2.29
N ASP A 30 7.95 -2.27 2.98
CA ASP A 30 8.59 -2.42 4.28
C ASP A 30 10.03 -2.95 4.12
N PRO A 31 11.06 -2.14 4.39
CA PRO A 31 12.46 -2.56 4.25
C PRO A 31 12.86 -3.66 5.24
N ALA A 32 12.09 -3.88 6.30
CA ALA A 32 12.33 -4.98 7.25
C ALA A 32 11.93 -6.35 6.66
N VAL A 33 11.13 -6.39 5.59
CA VAL A 33 10.74 -7.64 4.93
C VAL A 33 11.77 -7.95 3.85
N SER A 34 12.55 -9.01 4.06
CA SER A 34 13.72 -9.38 3.25
C SER A 34 13.43 -9.72 1.78
N SER A 35 12.16 -9.91 1.41
CA SER A 35 11.75 -10.07 0.01
C SER A 35 11.68 -8.70 -0.64
N ALA A 36 12.35 -8.53 -1.79
CA ALA A 36 12.46 -7.30 -2.57
C ALA A 36 11.11 -6.73 -3.06
N GLY A 37 10.27 -6.25 -2.14
CA GLY A 37 8.96 -5.67 -2.44
C GLY A 37 7.79 -6.44 -1.86
N SER A 38 7.83 -6.83 -0.58
CA SER A 38 6.55 -7.08 0.11
C SER A 38 5.76 -5.79 0.21
N VAL A 39 4.71 -5.76 -0.58
CA VAL A 39 3.92 -4.60 -0.95
C VAL A 39 2.48 -4.89 -0.56
N VAL A 40 1.96 -4.09 0.38
CA VAL A 40 0.52 -3.83 0.36
C VAL A 40 0.32 -2.81 -0.75
N ALA A 41 -0.49 -3.14 -1.76
CA ALA A 41 -0.92 -2.20 -2.78
C ALA A 41 -2.39 -1.90 -2.55
N VAL A 42 -2.73 -0.62 -2.44
CA VAL A 42 -4.12 -0.16 -2.44
C VAL A 42 -4.37 0.51 -3.79
N PHE A 43 -5.35 0.01 -4.53
CA PHE A 43 -5.66 0.51 -5.86
C PHE A 43 -7.14 0.83 -6.02
N ASN A 44 -7.45 1.84 -6.81
CA ASN A 44 -8.81 2.28 -7.06
C ASN A 44 -9.00 2.73 -8.53
N ARG A 45 -10.11 2.31 -9.14
CA ARG A 45 -10.53 2.72 -10.51
C ARG A 45 -11.49 3.92 -10.52
N GLY A 46 -11.76 4.48 -9.34
CA GLY A 46 -12.68 5.61 -9.19
C GLY A 46 -12.29 6.50 -8.02
N SER A 47 -13.09 7.53 -7.78
CA SER A 47 -12.89 8.45 -6.66
C SER A 47 -13.51 7.97 -5.34
N ASP A 48 -14.28 6.88 -5.36
CA ASP A 48 -14.94 6.35 -4.17
C ASP A 48 -14.09 5.26 -3.52
N TRP A 49 -13.82 5.43 -2.22
CA TRP A 49 -13.06 4.47 -1.43
C TRP A 49 -13.74 3.09 -1.32
N ARG A 50 -15.05 2.99 -1.56
CA ARG A 50 -15.77 1.71 -1.58
C ARG A 50 -15.31 0.78 -2.71
N ASP A 51 -14.75 1.35 -3.77
CA ASP A 51 -14.25 0.60 -4.92
C ASP A 51 -12.76 0.23 -4.76
N ALA A 52 -12.10 0.77 -3.73
CA ALA A 52 -10.71 0.45 -3.44
C ALA A 52 -10.52 -1.06 -3.17
N ARG A 53 -9.37 -1.57 -3.59
CA ARG A 53 -8.96 -2.96 -3.44
C ARG A 53 -7.57 -3.01 -2.83
N VAL A 54 -7.30 -4.12 -2.14
CA VAL A 54 -6.01 -4.37 -1.51
C VAL A 54 -5.41 -5.62 -2.14
N SER A 55 -4.15 -5.51 -2.54
CA SER A 55 -3.32 -6.65 -2.95
C SER A 55 -2.11 -6.75 -2.04
N ILE A 56 -1.62 -7.98 -1.83
CA ILE A 56 -0.41 -8.27 -1.06
C ILE A 56 0.48 -9.13 -1.96
N ASN A 57 1.67 -8.64 -2.29
CA ASN A 57 2.62 -9.30 -3.19
C ASN A 57 4.07 -9.09 -2.71
N PRO A 58 4.96 -10.11 -2.70
CA PRO A 58 4.65 -11.54 -2.80
C PRO A 58 3.60 -11.98 -1.79
N LYS A 59 2.94 -13.12 -2.07
CA LYS A 59 2.11 -13.78 -1.06
C LYS A 59 2.96 -14.08 0.16
N LEU A 60 2.82 -13.26 1.19
CA LEU A 60 3.33 -13.53 2.51
C LEU A 60 2.38 -14.49 3.25
N ASP A 61 2.90 -15.23 4.23
CA ASP A 61 2.09 -16.04 5.15
C ASP A 61 1.06 -15.21 5.93
N GLY A 62 1.20 -13.89 5.89
CA GLY A 62 0.21 -12.92 6.29
C GLY A 62 0.81 -11.52 6.38
N VAL A 63 -0.06 -10.53 6.38
CA VAL A 63 0.25 -9.17 6.82
C VAL A 63 -0.57 -8.94 8.08
N SER A 64 0.01 -8.33 9.11
CA SER A 64 -0.74 -8.06 10.34
C SER A 64 -1.94 -7.17 10.03
N ALA A 65 -3.08 -7.45 10.68
CA ALA A 65 -4.28 -6.63 10.51
C ALA A 65 -4.02 -5.16 10.89
N GLU A 66 -3.17 -4.93 11.89
CA GLU A 66 -2.77 -3.59 12.33
C GLU A 66 -1.98 -2.83 11.25
N PHE A 67 -1.02 -3.49 10.60
CA PHE A 67 -0.28 -2.88 9.48
C PHE A 67 -1.23 -2.56 8.33
N LEU A 68 -2.15 -3.47 8.01
CA LEU A 68 -3.13 -3.25 6.96
C LEU A 68 -4.06 -2.06 7.27
N ILE A 69 -4.56 -1.95 8.50
CA ILE A 69 -5.40 -0.82 8.93
C ILE A 69 -4.61 0.49 8.84
N TRP A 70 -3.36 0.51 9.29
CA TRP A 70 -2.49 1.67 9.17
C TRP A 70 -2.27 2.07 7.70
N ALA A 71 -1.95 1.12 6.82
CA ALA A 71 -1.71 1.38 5.40
C ALA A 71 -2.96 1.96 4.73
N LEU A 72 -4.15 1.42 5.04
CA LEU A 72 -5.42 1.94 4.53
C LEU A 72 -5.70 3.38 4.99
N ASN A 73 -5.36 3.70 6.25
CA ASN A 73 -5.50 5.07 6.75
C ASN A 73 -4.53 6.03 6.06
N VAL A 74 -3.31 5.60 5.75
CA VAL A 74 -2.36 6.41 4.97
C VAL A 74 -2.89 6.64 3.57
N ALA A 75 -3.30 5.57 2.86
CA ALA A 75 -3.77 5.63 1.49
C ALA A 75 -5.00 6.55 1.35
N ARG A 76 -5.93 6.50 2.31
CA ARG A 76 -7.12 7.37 2.34
C ARG A 76 -6.82 8.87 2.50
N ARG A 77 -5.63 9.24 2.99
CA ARG A 77 -5.19 10.66 3.05
C ARG A 77 -4.56 11.14 1.75
N MET A 78 -4.17 10.21 0.88
CA MET A 78 -3.44 10.47 -0.36
C MET A 78 -4.33 10.43 -1.60
N MET A 79 -5.50 9.77 -1.52
CA MET A 79 -6.57 9.79 -2.52
C MET A 79 -7.67 10.77 -2.15
#